data_AF-A0A0S8A333-F1
#
_entry.id   AF-A0A0S8A333-F1
#
_cell.length_a   1.000
_cell.length_b   1.000
_cell.length_c   1.000
_cell.angle_alpha   90.00
_cell.angle_beta   90.00
_cell.angle_gamma   90.00
#
_symmetry.space_group_name_H-M   'P 1'
#
loop_
_entity.id
_entity.type
_entity.pdbx_description
1 polymer ?
#
loop_
_entity_poly.entity_id
_entity_poly.type
_entity_poly.pdbx_seq_one_letter_code
_entity_poly.pdbx_strand_id
1 'polypeptide(L)'
;MNAKSLPPVVKQFGLVSFLNDLASEMVYPLLPALITARLGGGALALGALDGIAEAVAAGTKLAAGRLADSVPLRRPLVIWGYTVAAAARPVMACAGAAWQVIALRAADRTGKGMRNPPRDAV
;
A
#
# COMPACT_ATOMS: atom_id res chain seq x y z
N MET A 1 -19.95 25.85 22.72
CA MET A 1 -19.11 24.63 22.66
C MET A 1 -17.78 25.01 22.01
N ASN A 2 -16.71 25.16 22.78
CA ASN A 2 -15.37 25.43 22.22
C ASN A 2 -14.91 24.21 21.44
N ALA A 3 -15.00 24.24 20.12
CA ALA A 3 -14.40 23.22 19.27
C ALA A 3 -12.88 23.30 19.44
N LYS A 4 -12.34 22.51 20.37
CA LYS A 4 -10.88 22.35 20.51
C LYS A 4 -10.33 21.95 19.13
N SER A 5 -9.41 22.75 18.61
CA SER A 5 -8.76 22.48 17.34
C SER A 5 -8.09 21.10 17.40
N LEU A 6 -8.32 20.27 16.37
CA LEU A 6 -7.65 18.96 16.27
C LEU A 6 -6.12 19.13 16.31
N PRO A 7 -5.38 18.22 16.98
CA PRO A 7 -3.93 18.24 16.99
C PRO A 7 -3.35 18.25 15.56
N PRO A 8 -2.27 19.00 15.30
CA PRO A 8 -1.70 19.14 13.95
C PRO A 8 -1.27 17.79 13.34
N VAL A 9 -0.82 16.86 14.18
CA VAL A 9 -0.46 15.49 13.78
C VAL A 9 -1.65 14.75 13.16
N VAL A 10 -2.85 14.89 13.74
CA VAL A 10 -4.08 14.27 13.21
C VAL A 10 -4.41 14.82 11.83
N LYS A 11 -4.26 16.14 11.63
CA LYS A 11 -4.50 16.78 10.33
C LYS A 11 -3.52 16.27 9.26
N GLN A 12 -2.24 16.16 9.61
CA GLN A 12 -1.19 15.67 8.71
C GLN A 12 -1.41 14.20 8.32
N PHE A 13 -1.61 13.31 9.31
CA PHE A 13 -1.89 11.91 9.02
C PHE A 13 -3.20 11.71 8.27
N GLY A 14 -4.23 12.50 8.58
CA GLY A 14 -5.50 12.49 7.86
C GLY A 14 -5.32 12.80 6.37
N LEU A 15 -4.60 13.88 6.05
CA LEU A 15 -4.33 14.27 4.67
C LEU A 15 -3.49 13.22 3.92
N VAL A 16 -2.41 12.73 4.54
CA VAL A 16 -1.54 11.72 3.92
C VAL A 16 -2.29 10.41 3.67
N SER A 17 -3.12 9.97 4.63
CA SER A 17 -3.97 8.78 4.46
C SER A 17 -4.98 8.99 3.34
N PHE A 18 -5.67 10.13 3.34
CA PHE A 18 -6.67 10.46 2.31
C PHE A 18 -6.06 10.41 0.91
N LEU A 19 -4.94 11.09 0.68
CA LEU A 19 -4.28 11.11 -0.62
C LEU A 19 -3.81 9.71 -1.03
N ASN A 20 -3.29 8.93 -0.08
CA ASN A 20 -2.87 7.57 -0.36
C ASN A 20 -4.06 6.67 -0.75
N ASP A 21 -5.16 6.78 -0.03
CA ASP A 21 -6.32 5.92 -0.21
C ASP A 21 -7.04 6.29 -1.50
N LEU A 22 -7.18 7.58 -1.79
CA LEU A 22 -7.62 8.07 -3.10
C LEU A 22 -6.78 7.46 -4.23
N ALA A 23 -5.46 7.54 -4.15
CA ALA A 23 -4.58 6.94 -5.16
C ALA A 23 -4.75 5.42 -5.27
N SER A 24 -4.98 4.73 -4.14
CA SER A 24 -5.16 3.28 -4.13
C SER A 24 -6.47 2.86 -4.80
N GLU A 25 -7.57 3.56 -4.49
CA GLU A 25 -8.90 3.28 -5.03
C GLU A 25 -9.00 3.64 -6.51
N MET A 26 -8.28 4.67 -6.98
CA MET A 26 -8.21 5.00 -8.40
C MET A 26 -7.48 3.93 -9.22
N VAL A 27 -6.41 3.34 -8.68
CA VAL A 27 -5.59 2.34 -9.40
C VAL A 27 -6.25 0.97 -9.42
N TYR A 28 -6.91 0.57 -8.34
CA TYR A 28 -7.47 -0.78 -8.18
C TYR A 28 -8.34 -1.27 -9.35
N PRO A 29 -9.36 -0.53 -9.82
CA PRO A 29 -10.21 -0.99 -10.92
C PRO A 29 -9.47 -1.02 -12.28
N LEU A 30 -8.35 -0.31 -12.40
CA LEU A 30 -7.57 -0.26 -13.63
C LEU A 30 -6.64 -1.47 -13.78
N LEU A 31 -6.23 -2.12 -12.68
CA LEU A 31 -5.29 -3.25 -12.74
C LEU A 31 -5.87 -4.46 -13.48
N PRO A 32 -7.13 -4.90 -13.23
CA PRO A 32 -7.72 -5.99 -14.00
C PRO A 32 -7.80 -5.65 -15.49
N ALA A 33 -8.24 -4.44 -15.82
CA ALA A 33 -8.35 -3.98 -17.21
C ALA A 33 -6.98 -3.90 -17.90
N LEU A 34 -5.94 -3.44 -17.21
CA LEU A 34 -4.57 -3.42 -17.73
C LEU A 34 -4.07 -4.85 -18.04
N ILE A 35 -4.29 -5.78 -17.12
CA ILE A 35 -3.85 -7.17 -17.27
C ILE A 35 -4.59 -7.85 -18.42
N THR A 36 -5.91 -7.74 -18.49
CA THR A 36 -6.71 -8.47 -19.49
C THR A 36 -6.68 -7.81 -20.87
N ALA A 37 -6.83 -6.48 -20.95
CA ALA A 37 -6.99 -5.79 -22.23
C ALA A 37 -5.66 -5.46 -22.92
N ARG A 38 -4.59 -5.17 -22.15
CA ARG A 38 -3.30 -4.73 -22.72
C ARG A 38 -2.20 -5.79 -22.63
N LEU A 39 -2.19 -6.57 -21.55
CA LEU A 39 -1.11 -7.53 -21.26
C LEU A 39 -1.48 -8.98 -21.58
N GLY A 40 -2.71 -9.24 -22.04
CA GLY A 40 -3.18 -10.56 -22.44
C GLY A 40 -3.29 -11.58 -21.29
N GLY A 41 -3.32 -11.12 -20.04
CA GLY A 41 -3.46 -11.98 -18.87
C GLY A 41 -4.89 -12.50 -18.70
N GLY A 42 -5.02 -13.76 -18.30
CA GLY A 42 -6.32 -14.40 -18.02
C GLY A 42 -6.67 -14.46 -16.54
N ALA A 43 -7.66 -15.30 -16.20
CA ALA A 43 -8.14 -15.49 -14.83
C ALA A 43 -7.02 -15.90 -13.84
N LEU A 44 -6.05 -16.70 -14.27
CA LEU A 44 -4.92 -17.10 -13.44
C LEU A 44 -4.01 -15.91 -13.05
N ALA A 45 -3.80 -14.97 -13.97
CA ALA A 45 -3.02 -13.76 -13.70
C ALA A 45 -3.75 -12.82 -12.72
N LEU A 46 -5.07 -12.71 -12.83
CA LEU A 46 -5.89 -11.94 -11.89
C LEU A 46 -5.92 -12.59 -10.50
N GLY A 47 -6.11 -13.91 -10.44
CA GLY A 47 -6.02 -14.66 -9.18
C GLY A 47 -4.66 -14.52 -8.51
N ALA A 48 -3.58 -14.57 -9.29
CA ALA A 48 -2.22 -14.33 -8.79
C ALA A 48 -2.02 -12.88 -8.33
N LEU A 49 -2.58 -11.89 -9.04
CA LEU A 49 -2.53 -10.48 -8.66
C LEU A 49 -3.07 -10.27 -7.25
N ASP A 50 -4.31 -10.69 -7.00
CA ASP A 50 -4.95 -10.47 -5.71
C ASP A 50 -4.43 -11.41 -4.62
N GLY A 51 -4.21 -12.69 -4.96
CA GLY A 51 -3.72 -13.69 -4.02
C GLY A 51 -2.33 -13.37 -3.46
N ILE A 52 -1.37 -13.04 -4.33
CA ILE A 52 -0.02 -12.67 -3.91
C ILE A 52 -0.04 -11.34 -3.16
N ALA A 53 -0.79 -10.36 -3.66
CA ALA A 53 -0.91 -9.05 -3.04
C ALA A 53 -1.43 -9.14 -1.59
N GLU A 54 -2.48 -9.93 -1.36
CA GLU A 54 -3.08 -10.08 -0.03
C GLU A 54 -2.20 -10.95 0.89
N ALA A 55 -1.59 -12.02 0.37
CA ALA A 55 -0.64 -12.83 1.15
C ALA A 55 0.56 -12.01 1.63
N VAL A 56 1.13 -11.18 0.75
CA VAL A 56 2.22 -10.27 1.10
C VAL A 56 1.76 -9.23 2.10
N ALA A 57 0.60 -8.59 1.89
CA ALA A 57 0.06 -7.62 2.85
C ALA A 57 -0.08 -8.23 4.26
N ALA A 58 -0.66 -9.42 4.36
CA ALA A 58 -0.87 -10.13 5.62
C ALA A 58 0.47 -10.49 6.28
N GLY A 59 1.40 -11.08 5.51
CA GLY A 59 2.73 -11.46 6.01
C GLY A 59 3.54 -10.25 6.49
N THR A 60 3.54 -9.16 5.73
CA THR A 60 4.21 -7.93 6.11
C THR A 60 3.58 -7.30 7.35
N LYS A 61 2.25 -7.33 7.48
CA LYS A 61 1.56 -6.80 8.68
C LYS A 61 1.97 -7.56 9.94
N LEU A 62 2.11 -8.89 9.86
CA LEU A 62 2.60 -9.73 10.97
C LEU A 62 4.03 -9.39 11.35
N ALA A 63 4.93 -9.24 10.38
CA ALA A 63 6.32 -8.89 10.62
C ALA A 63 6.47 -7.46 11.18
N ALA A 64 5.78 -6.49 10.57
CA ALA A 64 5.80 -5.10 10.98
C ALA A 64 5.15 -4.88 12.34
N GLY A 65 4.13 -5.66 12.71
CA GLY A 65 3.54 -5.65 14.05
C GLY A 65 4.58 -5.99 15.12
N ARG A 66 5.31 -7.09 14.95
CA ARG A 66 6.39 -7.49 15.87
C ARG A 66 7.52 -6.46 15.95
N LEU A 67 7.88 -5.85 14.83
CA LEU A 67 8.93 -4.82 14.80
C LEU A 67 8.45 -3.50 15.42
N ALA A 68 7.16 -3.19 15.34
CA ALA A 68 6.56 -1.97 15.89
C ALA A 68 6.50 -1.96 17.42
N ASP A 69 6.57 -3.12 18.08
CA ASP A 69 6.70 -3.20 19.54
C ASP A 69 7.95 -2.44 20.03
N SER A 70 8.98 -2.32 19.19
CA SER A 70 10.10 -1.43 19.42
C SER A 70 9.75 0.02 19.01
N VAL A 71 9.56 0.89 20.00
CA VAL A 71 9.35 2.35 19.83
C VAL A 71 10.29 3.02 18.81
N PRO A 72 11.63 2.76 18.76
CA PRO A 72 12.51 3.44 17.82
C PRO A 72 12.26 3.08 16.35
N LEU A 73 11.65 1.92 16.05
CA LEU A 73 11.42 1.47 14.68
C LEU A 73 10.10 1.95 14.08
N ARG A 74 9.17 2.49 14.90
CA ARG A 74 7.82 2.88 14.45
C ARG A 74 7.83 3.94 13.36
N ARG A 75 8.59 5.01 13.59
CA ARG A 75 8.69 6.15 12.68
C ARG A 75 9.34 5.79 11.33
N PRO A 76 10.50 5.09 11.28
CA PRO A 76 11.08 4.68 10.00
C PRO A 76 10.23 3.65 9.25
N LEU A 77 9.55 2.72 9.94
CA LEU A 77 8.64 1.75 9.31
C LEU A 77 7.50 2.44 8.54
N VAL A 78 6.90 3.48 9.14
CA VAL A 78 5.84 4.27 8.49
C VAL A 78 6.35 4.99 7.26
N ILE A 79 7.50 5.67 7.37
CA ILE A 79 8.10 6.41 6.27
C ILE A 79 8.41 5.46 5.11
N TRP A 80 9.11 4.35 5.37
CA TRP A 80 9.42 3.35 4.36
C TRP A 80 8.17 2.78 3.70
N GLY A 81 7.14 2.47 4.48
CA GLY A 81 5.88 1.95 3.94
C GLY A 81 5.19 2.93 2.97
N TYR A 82 5.22 4.23 3.27
CA TYR A 82 4.73 5.26 2.36
C TYR A 82 5.62 5.41 1.12
N THR A 83 6.94 5.42 1.26
CA THR A 83 7.88 5.59 0.14
C THR A 83 7.75 4.45 -0.86
N VAL A 84 7.70 3.20 -0.40
CA VAL A 84 7.55 2.02 -1.27
C VAL A 84 6.23 2.09 -2.05
N ALA A 85 5.13 2.39 -1.36
CA ALA A 85 3.82 2.49 -2.01
C ALA A 85 3.74 3.67 -3.01
N ALA A 86 4.32 4.81 -2.66
CA ALA A 86 4.37 5.99 -3.53
C ALA A 86 5.23 5.76 -4.78
N ALA A 87 6.33 5.01 -4.67
CA ALA A 87 7.19 4.70 -5.81
C ALA A 87 6.62 3.59 -6.70
N ALA A 88 5.98 2.56 -6.12
CA ALA A 88 5.46 1.43 -6.88
C ALA A 88 4.33 1.82 -7.84
N ARG A 89 3.46 2.77 -7.45
CA ARG A 89 2.27 3.13 -8.24
C ARG A 89 2.57 3.79 -9.58
N PRO A 90 3.43 4.82 -9.70
CA PRO A 90 3.83 5.37 -10.99
C PRO A 90 4.52 4.32 -11.87
N VAL A 91 5.37 3.46 -11.27
CA VAL A 91 6.10 2.42 -12.02
C VAL A 91 5.15 1.36 -12.61
N MET A 92 4.01 1.09 -11.98
CA MET A 92 2.99 0.18 -12.53
C MET A 92 2.45 0.65 -13.89
N ALA A 93 2.40 1.96 -14.16
CA ALA A 93 1.96 2.47 -15.45
C ALA A 93 2.92 2.13 -16.60
N CYS A 94 4.19 1.85 -16.27
CA CYS A 94 5.22 1.46 -17.24
C CYS A 94 5.33 -0.07 -17.43
N ALA A 95 4.46 -0.86 -16.80
CA ALA A 95 4.51 -2.31 -16.90
C ALA A 95 4.16 -2.80 -18.32
N GLY A 96 5.05 -3.62 -18.89
CA GLY A 96 4.90 -4.26 -20.19
C GLY A 96 4.46 -5.73 -20.13
N ALA A 97 4.41 -6.32 -18.93
CA ALA A 97 3.98 -7.70 -18.74
C ALA A 97 3.17 -7.88 -17.45
N ALA A 98 2.22 -8.83 -17.44
CA ALA A 98 1.31 -9.05 -16.30
C ALA A 98 2.06 -9.38 -15.00
N TRP A 99 3.14 -10.15 -15.06
CA TRP A 99 3.96 -10.49 -13.89
C TRP A 99 4.61 -9.26 -13.24
N GLN A 100 4.93 -8.22 -14.02
CA GLN A 100 5.47 -6.95 -13.50
C GLN A 100 4.42 -6.21 -12.69
N VAL A 101 3.17 -6.17 -13.16
CA VAL A 101 2.03 -5.60 -12.43
C VAL A 101 1.81 -6.33 -11.12
N ILE A 102 1.86 -7.67 -11.13
CA ILE A 102 1.72 -8.50 -9.93
C ILE A 102 2.83 -8.19 -8.91
N ALA A 103 4.09 -8.15 -9.34
CA ALA A 103 5.23 -7.85 -8.48
C ALA A 103 5.15 -6.43 -7.88
N LEU A 104 4.81 -5.43 -8.70
CA LEU A 104 4.66 -4.04 -8.25
C LEU A 104 3.47 -3.86 -7.31
N ARG A 105 2.38 -4.60 -7.54
CA ARG A 105 1.23 -4.65 -6.62
C ARG A 105 1.61 -5.27 -5.28
N ALA A 106 2.40 -6.34 -5.28
CA ALA A 106 2.94 -6.93 -4.06
C ALA A 106 3.83 -5.94 -3.29
N ALA A 107 4.66 -5.15 -3.99
CA ALA A 107 5.46 -4.09 -3.38
C ALA A 107 4.58 -2.97 -2.77
N ASP A 108 3.55 -2.49 -3.48
CA ASP A 108 2.58 -1.52 -2.95
C ASP A 108 1.87 -2.04 -1.69
N ARG A 109 1.49 -3.32 -1.67
CA ARG A 109 0.88 -3.98 -0.50
C ARG A 109 1.84 -4.17 0.67
N THR A 110 3.12 -4.45 0.39
CA THR A 110 4.18 -4.47 1.41
C THR A 110 4.25 -3.11 2.12
N GLY A 111 4.25 -2.01 1.36
CA GLY A 111 4.25 -0.66 1.91
C GLY A 111 3.07 -0.37 2.84
N LYS A 112 1.85 -0.82 2.46
CA LYS A 112 0.67 -0.76 3.34
C LYS A 112 0.84 -1.60 4.61
N GLY A 113 1.36 -2.83 4.50
CA GLY A 113 1.60 -3.72 5.64
C GLY A 113 2.60 -3.17 6.67
N MET A 114 3.64 -2.46 6.21
CA MET A 114 4.68 -1.90 7.07
C MET A 114 4.22 -0.70 7.90
N ARG A 115 3.36 0.15 7.34
CA ARG A 115 2.99 1.44 7.98
C ARG A 115 1.74 1.37 8.85
N ASN A 116 0.84 0.39 8.64
CA ASN A 116 -0.41 0.33 9.39
C ASN A 116 -0.18 0.00 10.89
N PRO A 117 0.53 -1.09 11.26
CA PRO A 117 0.73 -1.42 12.68
C PRO A 117 1.42 -0.32 13.51
N PRO A 118 2.50 0.33 13.05
CA PRO A 118 3.12 1.40 13.83
C PRO A 118 2.28 2.67 13.87
N ARG A 119 1.46 2.96 12.86
CA ARG A 119 0.53 4.10 12.87
C ARG A 119 -0.56 3.92 13.92
N ASP A 120 -1.09 2.70 14.06
CA ASP A 120 -2.14 2.39 15.03
C ASP A 120 -1.61 2.41 16.49
N ALA A 121 -0.29 2.36 16.65
CA ALA A 121 0.38 2.35 17.96
C ALA A 121 0.90 3.74 18.40
N VAL A 122 0.76 4.79 17.56
CA VAL A 122 1.16 6.19 17.85
C VAL A 122 -0.08 7.01 18.17
#